data_AF-A0A8J7QKL4-F1
#
_entry.id   AF-A0A8J7QKL4-F1
#
_cell.length_a   1.000
_cell.length_b   1.000
_cell.length_c   1.000
_cell.angle_alpha   90.00
_cell.angle_beta   90.00
_cell.angle_gamma   90.00
#
_symmetry.space_group_name_H-M   'P 1'
#
loop_
_entity.id
_entity.type
_entity.pdbx_description
1 polymer ?
#
loop_
_entity_poly.entity_id
_entity_poly.type
_entity_poly.pdbx_seq_one_letter_code
_entity_poly.pdbx_strand_id
1 'polypeptide(L)'
;MKYRNVIYTLTGLALGAAVTGCEGEKDLIIIEGNLPIKTSTLYMVGDATPNGWSIDAPTQLEATEDDPLVFVWEGSLNAGEMKLCLAPGSWDAAFIRPVNNGEEIGKADIVNATFQMHAGDPDEKWRVSEAGVYHLTFNLRDWTMSSSYLRGQDAPVIEPILAEALYIVGDATPAGWNIDAPVALDKKSDYIYEWEGALTAGDFKACTASGSWDVAFVRPLADGCVIGKNGVESADFMYCAAPDYKWHVADAGIYHLTFDLEHYTIEAVFKEEIVNEKNPIDTPTLYMIGDATPGGWSMDDATAFTVSPDNRYIFSWEGELVEGNMKACLEPDGTFSCPFLRPASAGCEISSRGVASSDFVYTTSPDDQWKVTEAGRYSITFDLENWTISVKSLSENPGGDTPGDDEKAPLETETLYMIGDATPGGWSMDNLTALTPDASDPYVFTWEGNLNTGEMKACLQPDGTFSCPFLHPLSAGCVIDANGVASPEFVYDKDSSDPKWKITSAGRYRITFNLKKWTIEAECLD
;
A
#
# COMPACT_ATOMS: atom_id res chain seq x y z
N MET A 1 -36.32 72.03 -70.08
CA MET A 1 -37.06 70.76 -69.94
C MET A 1 -36.05 69.68 -69.54
N LYS A 2 -36.22 69.08 -68.34
CA LYS A 2 -35.87 67.69 -67.88
C LYS A 2 -34.53 67.06 -68.35
N TYR A 3 -33.68 66.35 -67.59
CA TYR A 3 -33.53 65.92 -66.18
C TYR A 3 -32.17 65.17 -66.07
N ARG A 4 -31.50 65.21 -64.89
CA ARG A 4 -30.66 64.16 -64.23
C ARG A 4 -29.34 63.71 -64.93
N ASN A 5 -28.20 63.37 -64.29
CA ASN A 5 -27.73 63.12 -62.90
C ASN A 5 -26.16 63.03 -62.95
N VAL A 6 -25.35 63.71 -62.11
CA VAL A 6 -24.70 63.28 -60.82
C VAL A 6 -23.29 62.62 -61.01
N ILE A 7 -22.18 63.36 -60.83
CA ILE A 7 -21.15 63.36 -59.72
C ILE A 7 -19.83 62.69 -60.17
N TYR A 8 -18.73 63.40 -60.49
CA TYR A 8 -17.69 64.13 -59.69
C TYR A 8 -16.59 63.26 -59.05
N THR A 9 -15.34 63.43 -59.52
CA THR A 9 -14.12 63.24 -58.72
C THR A 9 -13.04 64.25 -59.10
N LEU A 10 -12.64 65.06 -58.12
CA LEU A 10 -11.59 66.09 -58.14
C LEU A 10 -10.19 65.49 -58.41
N THR A 11 -9.33 66.07 -59.26
CA THR A 11 -8.39 67.19 -58.99
C THR A 11 -7.63 67.08 -57.65
N GLY A 12 -6.31 67.21 -57.56
CA GLY A 12 -5.39 67.85 -58.49
C GLY A 12 -3.94 67.43 -58.23
N LEU A 13 -3.20 67.48 -59.33
CA LEU A 13 -1.76 67.34 -59.46
C LEU A 13 -1.04 68.62 -58.99
N ALA A 14 0.25 68.40 -58.70
CA ALA A 14 1.38 69.32 -58.81
C ALA A 14 1.68 70.21 -57.59
N LEU A 15 2.86 70.01 -56.96
CA LEU A 15 4.11 70.63 -57.41
C LEU A 15 5.29 70.09 -56.55
N GLY A 16 6.38 69.66 -57.19
CA GLY A 16 7.56 69.13 -56.50
C GLY A 16 8.59 70.20 -56.13
N ALA A 17 9.37 69.94 -55.07
CA ALA A 17 10.77 70.33 -54.93
C ALA A 17 11.43 69.63 -53.72
N ALA A 18 12.55 68.97 -54.00
CA ALA A 18 13.69 68.70 -53.10
C ALA A 18 13.44 67.94 -51.78
N VAL A 19 13.67 66.62 -51.81
CA VAL A 19 14.41 65.94 -50.73
C VAL A 19 15.38 64.96 -51.40
N THR A 20 16.67 65.19 -51.19
CA THR A 20 17.78 64.29 -51.51
C THR A 20 17.52 62.91 -50.90
N GLY A 21 17.29 61.91 -51.73
CA GLY A 21 17.22 60.51 -51.29
C GLY A 21 18.61 60.04 -50.88
N CYS A 22 18.79 59.71 -49.60
CA CYS A 22 19.84 58.80 -49.19
C CYS A 22 19.50 57.43 -49.77
N GLU A 23 20.21 57.03 -50.83
CA GLU A 23 20.32 55.64 -51.27
C GLU A 23 21.07 54.86 -50.19
N GLY A 24 20.31 54.25 -49.27
CA GLY A 24 20.74 53.06 -48.56
C GLY A 24 19.93 51.90 -49.11
N GLU A 25 20.43 51.27 -50.18
CA GLU A 25 19.97 49.93 -50.57
C GLU A 25 20.10 49.04 -49.33
N LYS A 26 18.95 48.60 -48.79
CA LYS A 26 18.94 47.51 -47.83
C LYS A 26 18.97 46.23 -48.64
N ASP A 27 20.09 45.52 -48.59
CA ASP A 27 20.18 44.16 -49.12
C ASP A 27 19.02 43.33 -48.57
N LEU A 28 18.24 42.75 -49.47
CA LEU A 28 17.19 41.80 -49.13
C LEU A 28 17.87 40.51 -48.64
N ILE A 29 17.96 40.33 -47.33
CA ILE A 29 18.34 39.05 -46.73
C ILE A 29 17.14 38.11 -46.90
N ILE A 30 17.23 37.19 -47.86
CA ILE A 30 16.30 36.07 -47.97
C ILE A 30 16.69 35.07 -46.89
N ILE A 31 15.86 34.94 -45.85
CA ILE A 31 16.03 33.91 -44.83
C ILE A 31 15.41 32.62 -45.39
N GLU A 32 16.25 31.62 -45.69
CA GLU A 32 15.78 30.25 -45.92
C GLU A 32 15.56 29.58 -44.55
N GLY A 33 14.31 29.32 -44.16
CA GLY A 33 13.97 28.64 -42.89
C GLY A 33 12.91 29.36 -42.06
N ASN A 34 12.77 28.97 -40.79
CA ASN A 34 11.86 29.61 -39.85
C ASN A 34 12.32 31.05 -39.58
N LEU A 35 11.36 31.99 -39.56
CA LEU A 35 11.65 33.35 -39.14
C LEU A 35 12.03 33.36 -37.64
N PRO A 36 12.94 34.25 -37.22
CA PRO A 36 13.25 34.43 -35.80
C PRO A 36 12.01 34.68 -34.96
N ILE A 37 11.92 34.05 -33.78
CA ILE A 37 10.84 34.31 -32.81
C ILE A 37 11.15 35.65 -32.13
N LYS A 38 10.38 36.69 -32.47
CA LYS A 38 10.57 38.03 -31.91
C LYS A 38 9.77 38.19 -30.62
N THR A 39 10.48 38.29 -29.51
CA THR A 39 9.93 38.58 -28.18
C THR A 39 10.96 39.40 -27.39
N SER A 40 10.50 40.13 -26.37
CA SER A 40 11.36 40.77 -25.37
C SER A 40 11.48 39.95 -24.09
N THR A 41 10.73 38.87 -23.97
CA THR A 41 10.61 38.04 -22.76
C THR A 41 10.57 36.57 -23.12
N LEU A 42 11.16 35.75 -22.26
CA LEU A 42 11.13 34.31 -22.35
C LEU A 42 11.07 33.73 -20.94
N TYR A 43 10.24 32.71 -20.75
CA TYR A 43 10.04 32.06 -19.46
C TYR A 43 10.02 30.55 -19.62
N MET A 44 10.31 29.84 -18.53
CA MET A 44 10.17 28.39 -18.43
C MET A 44 9.20 28.01 -17.31
N VAL A 45 8.47 26.91 -17.53
CA VAL A 45 7.52 26.28 -16.59
C VAL A 45 7.74 24.78 -16.59
N GLY A 46 7.52 24.15 -15.43
CA GLY A 46 7.75 22.73 -15.24
C GLY A 46 8.09 22.39 -13.79
N ASP A 47 7.84 21.17 -13.33
CA ASP A 47 8.26 20.74 -11.98
C ASP A 47 9.80 20.68 -11.81
N ALA A 48 10.54 20.65 -12.93
CA ALA A 48 11.97 20.87 -12.95
C ALA A 48 12.40 22.32 -12.65
N THR A 49 11.54 23.32 -12.89
CA THR A 49 11.92 24.74 -12.81
C THR A 49 11.63 25.33 -11.42
N PRO A 50 12.33 26.42 -11.00
CA PRO A 50 12.16 27.02 -9.67
C PRO A 50 10.72 27.39 -9.29
N ASN A 51 9.91 27.81 -10.27
CA ASN A 51 8.52 28.24 -10.03
C ASN A 51 7.48 27.18 -10.45
N GLY A 52 7.91 25.95 -10.74
CA GLY A 52 6.99 24.86 -11.07
C GLY A 52 6.16 25.12 -12.33
N TRP A 53 4.95 24.56 -12.35
CA TRP A 53 3.93 24.78 -13.39
C TRP A 53 3.13 26.09 -13.22
N SER A 54 3.68 27.11 -12.56
CA SER A 54 2.99 28.40 -12.39
C SER A 54 3.03 29.23 -13.68
N ILE A 55 1.91 29.30 -14.41
CA ILE A 55 1.82 30.15 -15.62
C ILE A 55 1.69 31.64 -15.28
N ASP A 56 1.20 31.96 -14.08
CA ASP A 56 1.02 33.35 -13.64
C ASP A 56 2.35 33.96 -13.16
N ALA A 57 3.31 33.14 -12.75
CA ALA A 57 4.64 33.55 -12.31
C ALA A 57 5.74 32.57 -12.78
N PRO A 58 5.93 32.37 -14.10
CA PRO A 58 6.90 31.43 -14.62
C PRO A 58 8.33 31.93 -14.41
N THR A 59 9.33 31.04 -14.44
CA THR A 59 10.73 31.42 -14.23
C THR A 59 11.27 32.15 -15.47
N GLN A 60 11.71 33.39 -15.30
CA GLN A 60 12.19 34.24 -16.40
C GLN A 60 13.63 33.90 -16.80
N LEU A 61 13.89 33.92 -18.11
CA LEU A 61 15.23 33.94 -18.70
C LEU A 61 15.58 35.37 -19.12
N GLU A 62 16.87 35.70 -19.08
CA GLU A 62 17.36 37.04 -19.42
C GLU A 62 17.93 37.08 -20.83
N ALA A 63 17.60 38.11 -21.61
CA ALA A 63 18.23 38.31 -22.91
C ALA A 63 19.70 38.70 -22.72
N THR A 64 20.58 38.21 -23.59
CA THR A 64 21.99 38.61 -23.60
C THR A 64 22.14 40.07 -24.04
N GLU A 65 23.19 40.75 -23.57
CA GLU A 65 23.48 42.14 -23.97
C GLU A 65 23.81 42.26 -25.46
N ASP A 66 24.45 41.24 -26.04
CA ASP A 66 24.93 41.24 -27.43
C ASP A 66 23.85 40.89 -28.46
N ASP A 67 22.92 39.98 -28.14
CA ASP A 67 21.79 39.62 -29.01
C ASP A 67 20.48 39.51 -28.21
N PRO A 68 19.49 40.41 -28.45
CA PRO A 68 18.20 40.38 -27.75
C PRO A 68 17.31 39.18 -28.11
N LEU A 69 17.71 38.34 -29.07
CA LEU A 69 17.04 37.08 -29.40
C LEU A 69 17.75 35.84 -28.83
N VAL A 70 18.81 36.02 -28.04
CA VAL A 70 19.47 34.96 -27.29
C VAL A 70 19.18 35.17 -25.82
N PHE A 71 18.53 34.19 -25.20
CA PHE A 71 18.17 34.21 -23.79
C PHE A 71 19.00 33.20 -23.02
N VAL A 72 19.43 33.58 -21.81
CA VAL A 72 20.21 32.74 -20.91
C VAL A 72 19.56 32.66 -19.55
N TRP A 73 19.82 31.55 -18.86
CA TRP A 73 19.45 31.39 -17.46
C TRP A 73 20.45 30.49 -16.76
N GLU A 74 20.82 30.87 -15.54
CA GLU A 74 21.67 30.07 -14.68
C GLU A 74 20.97 29.87 -13.33
N GLY A 75 20.85 28.62 -12.90
CA GLY A 75 20.21 28.31 -11.62
C GLY A 75 19.94 26.82 -11.44
N SER A 76 19.23 26.51 -10.35
CA SER A 76 18.90 25.14 -9.96
C SER A 76 17.69 24.60 -10.73
N LEU A 77 17.85 23.44 -11.38
CA LEU A 77 16.76 22.61 -11.90
C LEU A 77 16.63 21.34 -11.06
N ASN A 78 15.39 20.94 -10.77
CA ASN A 78 15.07 19.63 -10.20
C ASN A 78 14.97 18.58 -11.31
N ALA A 79 15.02 17.30 -10.96
CA ALA A 79 14.57 16.26 -11.89
C ALA A 79 13.06 16.44 -12.15
N GLY A 80 12.64 16.37 -13.41
CA GLY A 80 11.28 16.69 -13.81
C GLY A 80 11.15 17.05 -15.28
N GLU A 81 10.06 17.71 -15.64
CA GLU A 81 9.74 18.17 -16.99
C GLU A 81 9.77 19.70 -17.08
N MET A 82 10.05 20.25 -18.27
CA MET A 82 9.92 21.68 -18.55
C MET A 82 9.57 22.01 -20.01
N LYS A 83 8.95 23.18 -20.22
CA LYS A 83 8.72 23.84 -21.52
C LYS A 83 8.73 25.36 -21.36
N LEU A 84 8.73 26.11 -22.46
CA LEU A 84 8.92 27.57 -22.42
C LEU A 84 7.73 28.35 -23.00
N CYS A 85 7.38 29.48 -22.38
CA CYS A 85 6.39 30.42 -22.90
C CYS A 85 7.01 31.80 -23.13
N LEU A 86 6.42 32.55 -24.05
CA LEU A 86 6.88 33.91 -24.38
C LEU A 86 6.27 34.97 -23.43
N ALA A 87 5.16 34.65 -22.78
CA ALA A 87 4.44 35.52 -21.86
C ALA A 87 3.73 34.69 -20.77
N PRO A 88 3.58 35.24 -19.55
CA PRO A 88 2.81 34.62 -18.47
C PRO A 88 1.29 34.72 -18.71
N GLY A 89 0.52 33.93 -17.95
CA GLY A 89 -0.92 34.05 -17.78
C GLY A 89 -1.80 33.32 -18.81
N SER A 90 -1.25 32.54 -19.75
CA SER A 90 -2.05 31.79 -20.71
C SER A 90 -1.42 30.47 -21.13
N TRP A 91 -2.20 29.39 -21.03
CA TRP A 91 -1.86 28.06 -21.54
C TRP A 91 -2.26 27.83 -23.00
N ASP A 92 -3.10 28.71 -23.57
CA ASP A 92 -3.57 28.62 -24.95
C ASP A 92 -2.56 29.21 -25.96
N ALA A 93 -1.52 29.88 -25.46
CA ALA A 93 -0.43 30.40 -26.27
C ALA A 93 0.46 29.28 -26.82
N ALA A 94 1.25 29.61 -27.85
CA ALA A 94 2.27 28.69 -28.33
C ALA A 94 3.44 28.61 -27.34
N PHE A 95 3.94 27.40 -27.10
CA PHE A 95 5.08 27.12 -26.25
C PHE A 95 6.27 26.66 -27.09
N ILE A 96 7.48 27.03 -26.66
CA ILE A 96 8.74 26.46 -27.16
C ILE A 96 8.97 25.11 -26.47
N ARG A 97 9.28 24.09 -27.26
CA ARG A 97 9.26 22.66 -26.90
C ARG A 97 10.39 21.89 -27.61
N PRO A 98 10.84 20.74 -27.09
CA PRO A 98 11.75 19.88 -27.85
C PRO A 98 11.06 19.32 -29.10
N VAL A 99 11.87 18.84 -30.04
CA VAL A 99 11.35 18.18 -31.26
C VAL A 99 10.66 16.86 -30.91
N ASN A 100 11.20 16.11 -29.95
CA ASN A 100 10.61 14.88 -29.43
C ASN A 100 10.29 15.03 -27.94
N ASN A 101 9.15 14.50 -27.50
CA ASN A 101 8.79 14.52 -26.09
C ASN A 101 9.80 13.74 -25.24
N GLY A 102 10.20 14.31 -24.10
CA GLY A 102 11.12 13.67 -23.16
C GLY A 102 12.59 13.76 -23.57
N GLU A 103 12.96 14.62 -24.52
CA GLU A 103 14.37 14.92 -24.79
C GLU A 103 15.07 15.36 -23.50
N GLU A 104 16.16 14.67 -23.18
CA GLU A 104 16.77 14.72 -21.87
C GLU A 104 17.71 15.92 -21.71
N ILE A 105 17.61 16.60 -20.56
CA ILE A 105 18.60 17.54 -20.05
C ILE A 105 19.27 16.88 -18.84
N GLY A 106 20.50 16.40 -19.00
CA GLY A 106 21.29 15.75 -17.95
C GLY A 106 22.65 16.42 -17.78
N LYS A 107 23.62 15.74 -17.17
CA LYS A 107 25.00 16.25 -17.04
C LYS A 107 25.74 16.50 -18.35
N ALA A 108 25.36 15.82 -19.44
CA ALA A 108 26.01 16.00 -20.74
C ALA A 108 25.57 17.31 -21.38
N ASP A 109 26.53 18.06 -21.93
CA ASP A 109 26.25 19.30 -22.65
C ASP A 109 25.35 19.03 -23.86
N ILE A 110 24.32 19.87 -24.01
CA ILE A 110 23.54 19.97 -25.24
C ILE A 110 24.04 21.19 -25.98
N VAL A 111 24.39 21.03 -27.26
CA VAL A 111 24.89 22.12 -28.09
C VAL A 111 23.99 22.30 -29.30
N ASN A 112 23.31 23.44 -29.35
CA ASN A 112 22.47 23.89 -30.47
C ASN A 112 21.43 22.85 -30.94
N ALA A 113 20.79 22.14 -29.99
CA ALA A 113 19.68 21.26 -30.32
C ALA A 113 18.50 22.08 -30.83
N THR A 114 17.89 21.65 -31.93
CA THR A 114 16.73 22.35 -32.50
C THR A 114 15.51 22.20 -31.59
N PHE A 115 14.71 23.25 -31.47
CA PHE A 115 13.41 23.20 -30.81
C PHE A 115 12.29 23.54 -31.80
N GLN A 116 11.04 23.32 -31.38
CA GLN A 116 9.83 23.70 -32.11
C GLN A 116 8.94 24.60 -31.25
N MET A 117 7.94 25.24 -31.87
CA MET A 117 6.99 26.09 -31.16
C MET A 117 5.58 25.90 -31.71
N HIS A 118 4.65 25.49 -30.85
CA HIS A 118 3.24 25.31 -31.22
C HIS A 118 2.33 25.35 -29.97
N ALA A 119 1.03 25.49 -30.19
CA ALA A 119 0.01 25.56 -29.15
C ALA A 119 -0.78 24.25 -29.07
N GLY A 120 -1.16 23.86 -27.85
CA GLY A 120 -1.92 22.63 -27.61
C GLY A 120 -1.09 21.36 -27.74
N ASP A 121 -1.76 20.28 -28.13
CA ASP A 121 -1.18 18.94 -28.27
C ASP A 121 -0.49 18.74 -29.63
N PRO A 122 0.59 17.93 -29.69
CA PRO A 122 1.21 17.21 -28.57
C PRO A 122 1.93 18.09 -27.54
N ASP A 123 1.73 17.85 -26.24
CA ASP A 123 2.33 18.70 -25.21
C ASP A 123 3.80 18.32 -24.90
N GLU A 124 4.72 18.42 -25.86
CA GLU A 124 6.11 17.99 -25.65
C GLU A 124 6.85 18.84 -24.62
N LYS A 125 7.67 18.17 -23.81
CA LYS A 125 8.48 18.75 -22.74
C LYS A 125 9.87 18.13 -22.75
N TRP A 126 10.87 18.91 -22.33
CA TRP A 126 12.17 18.35 -21.95
C TRP A 126 12.04 17.60 -20.64
N ARG A 127 12.85 16.55 -20.45
CA ARG A 127 13.00 15.85 -19.16
C ARG A 127 14.36 16.16 -18.55
N VAL A 128 14.39 16.90 -17.46
CA VAL A 128 15.59 17.04 -16.63
C VAL A 128 15.79 15.74 -15.87
N SER A 129 16.86 15.00 -16.16
CA SER A 129 17.11 13.69 -15.56
C SER A 129 17.84 13.76 -14.22
N GLU A 130 18.57 14.85 -13.96
CA GLU A 130 19.41 15.00 -12.78
C GLU A 130 19.20 16.39 -12.18
N ALA A 131 18.98 16.47 -10.87
CA ALA A 131 18.97 17.76 -10.20
C ALA A 131 20.37 18.39 -10.21
N GLY A 132 20.44 19.68 -10.54
CA GLY A 132 21.72 20.38 -10.65
C GLY A 132 21.57 21.89 -10.84
N VAL A 133 22.70 22.58 -10.83
CA VAL A 133 22.80 23.96 -11.30
C VAL A 133 23.20 23.92 -12.77
N TYR A 134 22.37 24.52 -13.62
CA TYR A 134 22.52 24.51 -15.07
C TYR A 134 22.71 25.92 -15.61
N HIS A 135 23.43 26.03 -16.72
CA HIS A 135 23.36 27.16 -17.64
C HIS A 135 22.54 26.74 -18.87
N LEU A 136 21.44 27.42 -19.12
CA LEU A 136 20.60 27.22 -20.30
C LEU A 136 20.76 28.40 -21.26
N THR A 137 20.79 28.12 -22.56
CA THR A 137 20.75 29.14 -23.62
C THR A 137 19.67 28.78 -24.64
N PHE A 138 18.79 29.73 -24.94
CA PHE A 138 17.80 29.64 -26.01
C PHE A 138 18.07 30.72 -27.05
N ASN A 139 18.47 30.29 -28.24
CA ASN A 139 18.65 31.15 -29.39
C ASN A 139 17.38 31.13 -30.26
N LEU A 140 16.57 32.17 -30.11
CA LEU A 140 15.29 32.33 -30.80
C LEU A 140 15.43 32.76 -32.26
N ARG A 141 16.64 33.15 -32.68
CA ARG A 141 16.99 33.43 -34.07
C ARG A 141 17.19 32.14 -34.85
N ASP A 142 17.94 31.22 -34.26
CA ASP A 142 18.35 29.97 -34.91
C ASP A 142 17.49 28.77 -34.51
N TRP A 143 16.49 28.98 -33.63
CA TRP A 143 15.60 27.94 -33.12
C TRP A 143 16.34 26.80 -32.40
N THR A 144 17.36 27.17 -31.61
CA THR A 144 18.20 26.21 -30.91
C THR A 144 18.30 26.46 -29.41
N MET A 145 18.51 25.37 -28.67
CA MET A 145 18.76 25.33 -27.24
C MET A 145 20.12 24.70 -26.98
N SER A 146 20.83 25.22 -26.00
CA SER A 146 22.00 24.58 -25.39
C SER A 146 21.83 24.49 -23.89
N SER A 147 22.45 23.49 -23.27
CA SER A 147 22.52 23.34 -21.82
C SER A 147 23.91 22.89 -21.38
N SER A 148 24.34 23.37 -20.23
CA SER A 148 25.55 22.90 -19.55
C SER A 148 25.29 22.68 -18.06
N TYR A 149 25.71 21.53 -17.55
CA TYR A 149 25.68 21.22 -16.13
C TYR A 149 26.88 21.83 -15.43
N LEU A 150 26.65 22.74 -14.49
CA LEU A 150 27.72 23.47 -13.81
C LEU A 150 28.20 22.71 -12.57
N ARG A 151 27.26 22.24 -11.75
CA ARG A 151 27.50 21.51 -10.49
C ARG A 151 26.22 20.89 -9.95
N GLY A 152 26.33 20.05 -8.91
CA GLY A 152 25.17 19.61 -8.13
C GLY A 152 24.46 20.77 -7.46
N GLN A 153 23.16 20.62 -7.21
CA GLN A 153 22.43 21.58 -6.37
C GLN A 153 23.09 21.67 -4.99
N ASP A 154 23.04 22.86 -4.40
CA ASP A 154 23.32 22.98 -2.98
C ASP A 154 22.29 22.16 -2.20
N ALA A 155 22.73 21.48 -1.14
CA ALA A 155 21.80 20.88 -0.21
C ALA A 155 20.81 21.97 0.26
N PRO A 156 19.52 21.65 0.43
CA PRO A 156 18.58 22.62 0.98
C PRO A 156 19.15 23.17 2.29
N VAL A 157 19.02 24.48 2.50
CA VAL A 157 19.39 25.08 3.78
C VAL A 157 18.47 24.49 4.84
N ILE A 158 18.99 23.58 5.64
CA ILE A 158 18.27 22.99 6.77
C ILE A 158 18.24 24.05 7.87
N GLU A 159 17.08 24.67 8.06
CA GLU A 159 16.83 25.52 9.24
C GLU A 159 16.34 24.62 10.38
N PRO A 160 17.04 24.58 11.54
CA PRO A 160 16.63 23.74 12.67
C PRO A 160 15.19 24.00 13.08
N ILE A 161 14.38 22.94 13.21
CA ILE A 161 12.99 23.08 13.65
C ILE A 161 13.00 23.16 15.17
N LEU A 162 12.74 24.35 15.70
CA LEU A 162 12.48 24.52 17.12
C LEU A 162 11.03 24.15 17.41
N ALA A 163 10.82 23.11 18.22
CA ALA A 163 9.51 22.66 18.64
C ALA A 163 9.40 22.59 20.17
N GLU A 164 8.20 22.76 20.70
CA GLU A 164 7.91 22.48 22.12
C GLU A 164 7.65 20.99 22.34
N ALA A 165 7.03 20.32 21.36
CA ALA A 165 6.74 18.90 21.38
C ALA A 165 6.83 18.31 19.96
N LEU A 166 7.04 16.99 19.89
CA LEU A 166 6.95 16.22 18.66
C LEU A 166 6.05 15.01 18.93
N TYR A 167 5.21 14.67 17.95
CA TYR A 167 4.27 13.57 18.02
C TYR A 167 4.36 12.70 16.77
N ILE A 168 4.06 11.40 16.89
CA ILE A 168 3.82 10.50 15.76
C ILE A 168 2.32 10.17 15.66
N VAL A 169 1.82 10.11 14.43
CA VAL A 169 0.41 9.83 14.11
C VAL A 169 0.34 8.96 12.85
N GLY A 170 -0.48 7.91 12.90
CA GLY A 170 -0.49 6.86 11.88
C GLY A 170 -1.05 5.54 12.38
N ASP A 171 -1.57 4.70 11.50
CA ASP A 171 -2.09 3.35 11.83
C ASP A 171 -1.01 2.37 12.26
N ALA A 172 0.27 2.65 11.98
CA ALA A 172 1.39 1.96 12.59
C ALA A 172 1.59 2.31 14.09
N THR A 173 1.06 3.44 14.55
CA THR A 173 1.28 3.95 15.91
C THR A 173 0.14 3.57 16.86
N PRO A 174 0.36 3.48 18.17
CA PRO A 174 -0.69 3.18 19.15
C PRO A 174 -1.93 4.09 19.11
N ALA A 175 -1.79 5.32 18.62
CA ALA A 175 -2.88 6.29 18.54
C ALA A 175 -3.66 6.25 17.20
N GLY A 176 -3.20 5.48 16.21
CA GLY A 176 -3.78 5.51 14.87
C GLY A 176 -3.71 6.91 14.23
N TRP A 177 -4.63 7.18 13.30
CA TRP A 177 -4.81 8.49 12.67
C TRP A 177 -5.60 9.49 13.54
N ASN A 178 -5.34 9.53 14.86
CA ASN A 178 -5.99 10.46 15.79
C ASN A 178 -5.11 11.70 16.03
N ILE A 179 -5.39 12.80 15.32
CA ILE A 179 -4.62 14.05 15.48
C ILE A 179 -4.92 14.79 16.78
N ASP A 180 -6.05 14.53 17.43
CA ASP A 180 -6.42 15.20 18.68
C ASP A 180 -5.65 14.63 19.88
N ALA A 181 -5.20 13.37 19.77
CA ALA A 181 -4.41 12.68 20.78
C ALA A 181 -3.32 11.76 20.17
N PRO A 182 -2.34 12.32 19.43
CA PRO A 182 -1.26 11.54 18.84
C PRO A 182 -0.24 11.11 19.90
N VAL A 183 0.67 10.20 19.55
CA VAL A 183 1.68 9.69 20.48
C VAL A 183 2.79 10.72 20.66
N ALA A 184 2.99 11.21 21.89
CA ALA A 184 4.03 12.18 22.20
C ALA A 184 5.41 11.54 22.36
N LEU A 185 6.44 12.21 21.84
CA LEU A 185 7.84 11.82 21.98
C LEU A 185 8.49 12.54 23.17
N ASP A 186 9.47 11.89 23.80
CA ASP A 186 10.28 12.48 24.86
C ASP A 186 11.26 13.51 24.28
N LYS A 187 11.12 14.77 24.67
CA LYS A 187 12.10 15.82 24.36
C LYS A 187 13.40 15.58 25.15
N LYS A 188 14.51 15.31 24.47
CA LYS A 188 15.84 15.13 25.08
C LYS A 188 16.70 16.39 25.01
N SER A 189 16.53 17.20 23.97
CA SER A 189 17.13 18.53 23.82
C SER A 189 16.21 19.45 23.01
N ASP A 190 16.67 20.65 22.63
CA ASP A 190 15.90 21.55 21.76
C ASP A 190 15.57 20.94 20.39
N TYR A 191 16.36 19.95 19.94
CA TYR A 191 16.23 19.35 18.61
C TYR A 191 16.12 17.83 18.61
N ILE A 192 16.41 17.15 19.72
CA ILE A 192 16.37 15.68 19.80
C ILE A 192 15.11 15.22 20.53
N TYR A 193 14.35 14.36 19.86
CA TYR A 193 13.14 13.72 20.38
C TYR A 193 13.24 12.21 20.21
N GLU A 194 12.94 11.46 21.27
CA GLU A 194 13.01 10.00 21.26
C GLU A 194 11.67 9.38 21.66
N TRP A 195 11.40 8.17 21.18
CA TRP A 195 10.29 7.36 21.67
C TRP A 195 10.60 5.88 21.54
N GLU A 196 10.23 5.12 22.55
CA GLU A 196 10.31 3.66 22.54
C GLU A 196 8.92 3.07 22.71
N GLY A 197 8.50 2.21 21.79
CA GLY A 197 7.21 1.56 21.87
C GLY A 197 6.88 0.67 20.67
N ALA A 198 5.67 0.10 20.72
CA ALA A 198 5.18 -0.81 19.70
C ALA A 198 4.76 -0.06 18.44
N LEU A 199 5.31 -0.46 17.30
CA LEU A 199 4.79 -0.14 15.98
C LEU A 199 4.21 -1.40 15.34
N THR A 200 2.99 -1.29 14.80
CA THR A 200 2.39 -2.30 13.94
C THR A 200 2.77 -2.03 12.47
N ALA A 201 2.56 -3.02 11.61
CA ALA A 201 2.68 -2.77 10.17
C ALA A 201 1.65 -1.70 9.74
N GLY A 202 2.07 -0.74 8.94
CA GLY A 202 1.24 0.42 8.56
C GLY A 202 2.08 1.66 8.32
N ASP A 203 1.43 2.82 8.29
CA ASP A 203 2.03 4.09 7.94
C ASP A 203 2.01 5.08 9.11
N PHE A 204 3.00 5.98 9.17
CA PHE A 204 2.96 7.14 10.06
C PHE A 204 3.74 8.36 9.54
N LYS A 205 3.47 9.51 10.15
CA LYS A 205 4.24 10.77 10.01
C LYS A 205 4.32 11.47 11.37
N ALA A 206 5.12 12.53 11.47
CA ALA A 206 5.28 13.28 12.72
C ALA A 206 4.80 14.73 12.61
N CYS A 207 4.28 15.29 13.69
CA CYS A 207 3.84 16.68 13.78
C CYS A 207 4.37 17.36 15.04
N THR A 208 4.52 18.69 14.98
CA THR A 208 4.99 19.52 16.11
C THR A 208 3.84 20.05 16.98
N ALA A 209 2.59 19.77 16.59
CA ALA A 209 1.38 20.14 17.32
C ALA A 209 0.25 19.12 17.06
N SER A 210 -0.60 18.90 18.05
CA SER A 210 -1.85 18.13 17.92
C SER A 210 -3.04 19.02 17.52
N GLY A 211 -4.12 18.39 17.07
CA GLY A 211 -5.42 19.02 16.81
C GLY A 211 -5.59 19.70 15.45
N SER A 212 -4.59 19.65 14.56
CA SER A 212 -4.72 20.22 13.20
C SER A 212 -3.94 19.42 12.16
N TRP A 213 -4.57 19.20 11.01
CA TRP A 213 -3.94 18.64 9.80
C TRP A 213 -3.39 19.72 8.87
N ASP A 214 -3.81 20.98 9.05
CA ASP A 214 -3.45 22.12 8.21
C ASP A 214 -2.14 22.78 8.70
N VAL A 215 -1.13 21.97 8.97
CA VAL A 215 0.19 22.38 9.46
C VAL A 215 1.30 21.66 8.70
N ALA A 216 2.54 22.10 8.88
CA ALA A 216 3.69 21.35 8.40
C ALA A 216 3.91 20.10 9.27
N PHE A 217 4.37 19.02 8.63
CA PHE A 217 4.69 17.75 9.27
C PHE A 217 6.12 17.36 8.94
N VAL A 218 6.74 16.62 9.86
CA VAL A 218 7.99 15.90 9.66
C VAL A 218 7.67 14.59 8.93
N ARG A 219 8.22 14.43 7.73
CA ARG A 219 7.85 13.38 6.75
C ARG A 219 9.07 12.90 5.96
N PRO A 220 9.11 11.66 5.45
CA PRO A 220 10.24 11.18 4.64
C PRO A 220 10.35 11.93 3.31
N LEU A 221 11.51 11.81 2.66
CA LEU A 221 11.75 12.39 1.34
C LEU A 221 10.97 11.70 0.20
N ALA A 222 10.53 10.46 0.41
CA ALA A 222 9.73 9.69 -0.51
C ALA A 222 8.58 9.00 0.23
N ASP A 223 7.41 8.89 -0.41
CA ASP A 223 6.28 8.17 0.16
C ASP A 223 6.58 6.68 0.33
N GLY A 224 6.13 6.10 1.43
CA GLY A 224 6.36 4.70 1.74
C GLY A 224 7.81 4.36 2.13
N CYS A 225 8.61 5.34 2.55
CA CYS A 225 9.98 5.11 3.04
C CYS A 225 9.96 4.05 4.15
N VAL A 226 10.64 2.92 3.94
CA VAL A 226 10.45 1.73 4.76
C VAL A 226 11.16 1.85 6.10
N ILE A 227 10.50 1.41 7.17
CA ILE A 227 11.07 1.10 8.47
C ILE A 227 10.87 -0.39 8.74
N GLY A 228 11.95 -1.10 9.06
CA GLY A 228 11.89 -2.52 9.41
C GLY A 228 12.98 -2.91 10.40
N LYS A 229 13.24 -4.21 10.55
CA LYS A 229 14.25 -4.74 11.49
C LYS A 229 15.66 -4.17 11.31
N ASN A 230 15.99 -3.69 10.11
CA ASN A 230 17.29 -3.09 9.76
C ASN A 230 17.33 -1.55 9.92
N GLY A 231 16.27 -0.95 10.47
CA GLY A 231 16.13 0.50 10.63
C GLY A 231 15.36 1.16 9.49
N VAL A 232 15.60 2.46 9.28
CA VAL A 232 14.94 3.28 8.25
C VAL A 232 15.72 3.23 6.93
N GLU A 233 15.00 3.11 5.81
CA GLU A 233 15.57 3.06 4.46
C GLU A 233 16.34 4.34 4.10
N SER A 234 15.79 5.49 4.47
CA SER A 234 16.41 6.81 4.34
C SER A 234 16.23 7.60 5.63
N ALA A 235 17.35 8.01 6.23
CA ALA A 235 17.33 8.79 7.47
C ALA A 235 16.81 10.22 7.25
N ASP A 236 16.98 10.79 6.06
CA ASP A 236 16.61 12.18 5.80
C ASP A 236 15.09 12.38 5.73
N PHE A 237 14.63 13.48 6.30
CA PHE A 237 13.23 13.90 6.26
C PHE A 237 13.08 15.35 5.75
N MET A 238 11.83 15.74 5.46
CA MET A 238 11.42 17.11 5.19
C MET A 238 10.40 17.61 6.22
N TYR A 239 10.27 18.94 6.32
CA TYR A 239 9.25 19.59 7.14
C TYR A 239 8.38 20.52 6.29
N CYS A 240 7.20 20.04 5.89
CA CYS A 240 6.34 20.74 4.93
C CYS A 240 4.87 20.36 5.10
N ALA A 241 3.97 21.16 4.53
CA ALA A 241 2.54 20.84 4.50
C ALA A 241 2.19 19.79 3.43
N ALA A 242 2.93 19.76 2.32
CA ALA A 242 2.78 18.83 1.21
C ALA A 242 4.16 18.56 0.57
N PRO A 243 4.38 17.39 -0.06
CA PRO A 243 3.44 16.27 -0.24
C PRO A 243 3.16 15.49 1.06
N ASP A 244 2.13 14.63 1.06
CA ASP A 244 1.67 13.88 2.26
C ASP A 244 2.36 12.53 2.43
N TYR A 245 3.69 12.53 2.33
CA TYR A 245 4.51 11.34 2.45
C TYR A 245 4.53 10.76 3.86
N LYS A 246 4.62 9.42 3.93
CA LYS A 246 4.58 8.64 5.17
C LYS A 246 5.72 7.63 5.20
N TRP A 247 6.22 7.36 6.40
CA TRP A 247 7.02 6.15 6.60
C TRP A 247 6.09 4.94 6.62
N HIS A 248 6.56 3.83 6.06
CA HIS A 248 5.87 2.54 6.09
C HIS A 248 6.62 1.56 6.99
N VAL A 249 6.01 1.17 8.11
CA VAL A 249 6.53 0.12 8.99
C VAL A 249 6.21 -1.24 8.36
N ALA A 250 7.22 -1.95 7.89
CA ALA A 250 7.08 -3.26 7.27
C ALA A 250 7.04 -4.40 8.31
N ASP A 251 7.89 -4.31 9.33
CA ASP A 251 8.00 -5.32 10.39
C ASP A 251 7.41 -4.78 11.70
N ALA A 252 6.36 -5.41 12.22
CA ALA A 252 5.83 -5.06 13.54
C ALA A 252 6.86 -5.39 14.65
N GLY A 253 6.98 -4.53 15.65
CA GLY A 253 8.00 -4.65 16.68
C GLY A 253 7.99 -3.54 17.71
N ILE A 254 8.82 -3.68 18.74
CA ILE A 254 9.20 -2.58 19.62
C ILE A 254 10.36 -1.84 18.96
N TYR A 255 10.18 -0.55 18.70
CA TYR A 255 11.18 0.33 18.09
C TYR A 255 11.57 1.43 19.07
N HIS A 256 12.84 1.83 19.00
CA HIS A 256 13.30 3.11 19.51
C HIS A 256 13.53 4.05 18.34
N LEU A 257 12.73 5.13 18.27
CA LEU A 257 12.83 6.17 17.26
C LEU A 257 13.59 7.37 17.82
N THR A 258 14.50 7.94 17.04
CA THR A 258 15.19 9.19 17.34
C THR A 258 14.96 10.17 16.20
N PHE A 259 14.37 11.34 16.48
CA PHE A 259 14.25 12.44 15.54
C PHE A 259 15.26 13.53 15.90
N ASP A 260 16.07 13.92 14.91
CA ASP A 260 16.96 15.06 14.96
C ASP A 260 16.39 16.19 14.08
N LEU A 261 15.81 17.19 14.74
CA LEU A 261 15.20 18.35 14.10
C LEU A 261 16.21 19.43 13.69
N GLU A 262 17.48 19.31 14.08
CA GLU A 262 18.57 20.21 13.65
C GLU A 262 19.12 19.75 12.30
N HIS A 263 19.27 18.44 12.12
CA HIS A 263 19.86 17.83 10.92
C HIS A 263 18.83 17.19 9.98
N TYR A 264 17.55 17.22 10.35
CA TYR A 264 16.43 16.63 9.60
C TYR A 264 16.62 15.13 9.36
N THR A 265 16.98 14.40 10.42
CA THR A 265 17.17 12.95 10.34
C THR A 265 16.28 12.18 11.32
N ILE A 266 15.89 10.98 10.93
CA ILE A 266 15.25 9.98 11.77
C ILE A 266 16.14 8.74 11.85
N GLU A 267 16.23 8.14 13.03
CA GLU A 267 16.76 6.80 13.25
C GLU A 267 15.64 5.92 13.81
N ALA A 268 15.59 4.65 13.36
CA ALA A 268 14.72 3.64 13.92
C ALA A 268 15.57 2.42 14.31
N VAL A 269 15.54 2.03 15.59
CA VAL A 269 16.25 0.86 16.10
C VAL A 269 15.22 -0.18 16.54
N PHE A 270 15.14 -1.29 15.81
CA PHE A 270 14.36 -2.45 16.21
C PHE A 270 14.94 -3.07 17.49
N LYS A 271 14.10 -3.27 18.50
CA LYS A 271 14.50 -3.86 19.79
C LYS A 271 14.11 -5.32 19.88
N GLU A 272 12.83 -5.61 19.68
CA GLU A 272 12.26 -6.96 19.81
C GLU A 272 10.94 -7.07 19.05
N GLU A 273 10.51 -8.31 18.78
CA GLU A 273 9.18 -8.56 18.21
C GLU A 273 8.10 -8.31 19.25
N ILE A 274 6.91 -7.88 18.80
CA ILE A 274 5.75 -7.82 19.68
C ILE A 274 5.34 -9.25 20.00
N VAL A 275 5.69 -9.72 21.20
CA VAL A 275 5.19 -11.01 21.70
C VAL A 275 3.81 -10.77 22.29
N ASN A 276 2.77 -11.19 21.57
CA ASN A 276 1.43 -11.31 22.14
C ASN A 276 1.42 -12.53 23.07
N GLU A 277 1.80 -12.36 24.33
CA GLU A 277 1.67 -13.42 25.33
C GLU A 277 0.18 -13.79 25.47
N LYS A 278 -0.21 -14.95 24.92
CA LYS A 278 -1.55 -15.57 25.06
C LYS A 278 -1.74 -16.10 26.49
N ASN A 279 -1.80 -15.21 27.48
CA ASN A 279 -2.23 -15.58 28.82
C ASN A 279 -3.73 -15.93 28.81
N PRO A 280 -4.22 -16.87 29.63
CA PRO A 280 -5.64 -17.20 29.70
C PRO A 280 -6.50 -15.95 29.95
N ILE A 281 -7.52 -15.72 29.12
CA ILE A 281 -8.45 -14.59 29.31
C ILE A 281 -9.38 -14.95 30.46
N ASP A 282 -9.13 -14.38 31.63
CA ASP A 282 -9.95 -14.63 32.82
C ASP A 282 -11.13 -13.65 32.90
N THR A 283 -12.34 -14.18 32.68
CA THR A 283 -13.59 -13.40 32.71
C THR A 283 -14.73 -14.25 33.30
N PRO A 284 -15.71 -13.66 34.01
CA PRO A 284 -16.92 -14.35 34.41
C PRO A 284 -17.97 -14.44 33.28
N THR A 285 -17.80 -13.67 32.19
CA THR A 285 -18.82 -13.49 31.16
C THR A 285 -18.22 -13.45 29.76
N LEU A 286 -19.03 -13.87 28.78
CA LEU A 286 -18.73 -13.74 27.36
C LEU A 286 -20.03 -13.56 26.60
N TYR A 287 -20.03 -12.66 25.62
CA TYR A 287 -21.19 -12.33 24.80
C TYR A 287 -20.80 -12.27 23.33
N MET A 288 -21.70 -12.65 22.43
CA MET A 288 -21.57 -12.34 21.01
C MET A 288 -22.56 -11.27 20.57
N ILE A 289 -22.13 -10.49 19.59
CA ILE A 289 -22.91 -9.51 18.85
C ILE A 289 -22.65 -9.66 17.36
N GLY A 290 -23.55 -9.14 16.55
CA GLY A 290 -23.47 -9.14 15.09
C GLY A 290 -24.80 -9.45 14.45
N ASP A 291 -24.98 -9.07 13.19
CA ASP A 291 -26.23 -9.30 12.44
C ASP A 291 -26.54 -10.78 12.19
N ALA A 292 -25.54 -11.68 12.35
CA ALA A 292 -25.76 -13.12 12.41
C ALA A 292 -26.39 -13.62 13.71
N THR A 293 -26.29 -12.85 14.79
CA THR A 293 -26.69 -13.28 16.16
C THR A 293 -28.10 -12.82 16.51
N PRO A 294 -28.81 -13.48 17.46
CA PRO A 294 -30.16 -13.09 17.87
C PRO A 294 -30.31 -11.63 18.33
N GLY A 295 -29.27 -11.09 18.98
CA GLY A 295 -29.22 -9.70 19.46
C GLY A 295 -28.82 -8.66 18.42
N GLY A 296 -28.44 -9.08 17.21
CA GLY A 296 -27.89 -8.18 16.21
C GLY A 296 -26.65 -7.43 16.72
N TRP A 297 -26.47 -6.20 16.26
CA TRP A 297 -25.43 -5.29 16.75
C TRP A 297 -25.81 -4.55 18.05
N SER A 298 -26.88 -4.94 18.76
CA SER A 298 -27.26 -4.30 20.02
C SER A 298 -26.35 -4.79 21.16
N MET A 299 -25.61 -3.89 21.80
CA MET A 299 -24.84 -4.21 23.02
C MET A 299 -25.75 -4.44 24.23
N ASP A 300 -26.95 -3.84 24.24
CA ASP A 300 -27.96 -4.03 25.29
C ASP A 300 -28.64 -5.42 25.18
N ASP A 301 -28.72 -5.98 23.96
CA ASP A 301 -29.31 -7.29 23.67
C ASP A 301 -28.25 -8.34 23.30
N ALA A 302 -27.00 -8.14 23.70
CA ALA A 302 -25.90 -9.04 23.37
C ALA A 302 -26.18 -10.47 23.84
N THR A 303 -25.88 -11.46 23.00
CA THR A 303 -26.22 -12.86 23.29
C THR A 303 -25.16 -13.49 24.17
N ALA A 304 -25.53 -13.89 25.40
CA ALA A 304 -24.61 -14.44 26.39
C ALA A 304 -24.24 -15.91 26.12
N PHE A 305 -22.98 -16.25 26.33
CA PHE A 305 -22.50 -17.63 26.45
C PHE A 305 -22.69 -18.14 27.88
N THR A 306 -22.72 -19.46 28.02
CA THR A 306 -22.71 -20.16 29.30
C THR A 306 -21.30 -20.65 29.62
N VAL A 307 -20.74 -20.21 30.74
CA VAL A 307 -19.47 -20.75 31.25
C VAL A 307 -19.64 -22.20 31.70
N SER A 308 -18.64 -23.04 31.41
CA SER A 308 -18.61 -24.42 31.85
C SER A 308 -18.46 -24.49 33.38
N PRO A 309 -19.21 -25.37 34.07
CA PRO A 309 -19.08 -25.57 35.52
C PRO A 309 -17.75 -26.23 35.91
N ASP A 310 -17.12 -26.95 34.99
CA ASP A 310 -15.91 -27.74 35.22
C ASP A 310 -14.62 -27.02 34.77
N ASN A 311 -14.75 -26.04 33.86
CA ASN A 311 -13.63 -25.21 33.42
C ASN A 311 -14.07 -23.75 33.18
N ARG A 312 -13.55 -22.83 33.99
CA ARG A 312 -13.89 -21.40 33.94
C ARG A 312 -13.49 -20.69 32.64
N TYR A 313 -12.62 -21.30 31.83
CA TYR A 313 -12.17 -20.75 30.56
C TYR A 313 -12.98 -21.23 29.35
N ILE A 314 -13.92 -22.15 29.55
CA ILE A 314 -14.74 -22.70 28.47
C ILE A 314 -16.12 -22.03 28.50
N PHE A 315 -16.49 -21.38 27.41
CA PHE A 315 -17.78 -20.73 27.22
C PHE A 315 -18.50 -21.33 26.03
N SER A 316 -19.74 -21.78 26.22
CA SER A 316 -20.52 -22.44 25.17
C SER A 316 -21.88 -21.78 24.95
N TRP A 317 -22.35 -21.82 23.71
CA TRP A 317 -23.67 -21.34 23.34
C TRP A 317 -24.26 -22.25 22.27
N GLU A 318 -25.56 -22.54 22.38
CA GLU A 318 -26.34 -23.20 21.34
C GLU A 318 -27.53 -22.35 20.91
N GLY A 319 -27.75 -22.21 19.61
CA GLY A 319 -28.92 -21.53 19.09
C GLY A 319 -28.85 -21.30 17.59
N GLU A 320 -29.75 -20.48 17.08
CA GLU A 320 -29.86 -20.15 15.66
C GLU A 320 -28.95 -18.98 15.30
N LEU A 321 -28.15 -19.14 14.24
CA LEU A 321 -27.49 -18.04 13.54
C LEU A 321 -28.15 -17.84 12.18
N VAL A 322 -28.16 -16.61 11.70
CA VAL A 322 -28.48 -16.28 10.30
C VAL A 322 -27.21 -15.91 9.54
N GLU A 323 -27.29 -15.85 8.21
CA GLU A 323 -26.19 -15.32 7.40
C GLU A 323 -25.88 -13.88 7.82
N GLY A 324 -24.60 -13.58 8.05
CA GLY A 324 -24.16 -12.30 8.58
C GLY A 324 -22.77 -12.38 9.19
N ASN A 325 -22.45 -11.45 10.08
CA ASN A 325 -21.18 -11.38 10.79
C ASN A 325 -21.39 -11.43 12.30
N MET A 326 -20.38 -11.89 13.03
CA MET A 326 -20.34 -11.83 14.47
C MET A 326 -18.93 -11.60 15.03
N LYS A 327 -18.87 -11.05 16.24
CA LYS A 327 -17.68 -10.97 17.11
C LYS A 327 -18.12 -11.11 18.56
N ALA A 328 -17.19 -11.32 19.49
CA ALA A 328 -17.52 -11.50 20.90
C ALA A 328 -16.83 -10.49 21.81
N CYS A 329 -17.46 -10.12 22.92
CA CYS A 329 -16.90 -9.24 23.94
C CYS A 329 -17.07 -9.86 25.32
N LEU A 330 -16.17 -9.50 26.25
CA LEU A 330 -16.24 -10.01 27.62
C LEU A 330 -17.35 -9.33 28.41
N GLU A 331 -17.56 -8.04 28.14
CA GLU A 331 -18.57 -7.19 28.75
C GLU A 331 -19.08 -6.19 27.71
N PRO A 332 -20.41 -6.13 27.44
CA PRO A 332 -20.97 -5.13 26.55
C PRO A 332 -20.93 -3.76 27.23
N ASP A 333 -20.03 -2.89 26.76
CA ASP A 333 -19.79 -1.56 27.35
C ASP A 333 -20.77 -0.46 26.85
N GLY A 334 -21.63 -0.79 25.88
CA GLY A 334 -22.56 0.14 25.22
C GLY A 334 -21.90 1.14 24.25
N THR A 335 -20.59 1.11 24.07
CA THR A 335 -19.84 2.11 23.27
C THR A 335 -18.97 1.52 22.16
N PHE A 336 -18.84 0.19 22.08
CA PHE A 336 -17.98 -0.53 21.13
C PHE A 336 -16.48 -0.20 21.28
N SER A 337 -16.10 0.51 22.34
CA SER A 337 -14.71 0.88 22.60
C SER A 337 -13.95 -0.24 23.31
N CYS A 338 -14.66 -1.19 23.92
CA CYS A 338 -14.07 -2.39 24.50
C CYS A 338 -13.35 -3.25 23.45
N PRO A 339 -12.30 -3.99 23.84
CA PRO A 339 -11.72 -4.99 22.96
C PRO A 339 -12.71 -6.15 22.74
N PHE A 340 -12.58 -6.81 21.59
CA PHE A 340 -13.41 -7.94 21.18
C PHE A 340 -12.53 -9.15 20.87
N LEU A 341 -13.07 -10.35 21.13
CA LEU A 341 -12.61 -11.58 20.51
C LEU A 341 -13.05 -11.58 19.04
N ARG A 342 -12.08 -11.76 18.16
CA ARG A 342 -12.22 -11.66 16.70
C ARG A 342 -11.35 -12.72 16.04
N PRO A 343 -11.65 -13.18 14.82
CA PRO A 343 -10.76 -14.11 14.12
C PRO A 343 -9.37 -13.50 13.96
N ALA A 344 -8.33 -14.33 14.02
CA ALA A 344 -6.94 -13.87 13.87
C ALA A 344 -6.63 -13.27 12.47
N SER A 345 -7.51 -13.50 11.48
CA SER A 345 -7.43 -12.92 10.15
C SER A 345 -8.82 -12.62 9.59
N ALA A 346 -8.93 -11.55 8.81
CA ALA A 346 -10.13 -11.20 8.06
C ALA A 346 -10.64 -12.37 7.18
N GLY A 347 -11.97 -12.42 6.99
CA GLY A 347 -12.60 -13.41 6.10
C GLY A 347 -12.76 -14.81 6.69
N CYS A 348 -12.58 -15.00 7.99
CA CYS A 348 -12.83 -16.27 8.67
C CYS A 348 -14.34 -16.60 8.66
N GLU A 349 -14.72 -17.71 8.05
CA GLU A 349 -16.13 -18.10 7.87
C GLU A 349 -16.60 -19.11 8.92
N ILE A 350 -17.91 -19.10 9.19
CA ILE A 350 -18.65 -20.11 9.94
C ILE A 350 -19.74 -20.68 9.02
N SER A 351 -19.81 -22.00 8.88
CA SER A 351 -20.82 -22.70 8.08
C SER A 351 -21.23 -24.01 8.74
N SER A 352 -22.07 -24.82 8.07
CA SER A 352 -22.42 -26.17 8.54
C SER A 352 -21.21 -27.07 8.80
N ARG A 353 -20.04 -26.75 8.24
CA ARG A 353 -18.77 -27.47 8.41
C ARG A 353 -18.02 -27.09 9.68
N GLY A 354 -18.40 -26.01 10.35
CA GLY A 354 -17.71 -25.44 11.52
C GLY A 354 -17.09 -24.08 11.23
N VAL A 355 -16.03 -23.73 11.97
CA VAL A 355 -15.30 -22.47 11.81
C VAL A 355 -14.04 -22.68 10.96
N ALA A 356 -13.75 -21.74 10.07
CA ALA A 356 -12.66 -21.84 9.10
C ALA A 356 -11.25 -21.82 9.74
N SER A 357 -11.09 -21.15 10.88
CA SER A 357 -9.89 -21.14 11.71
C SER A 357 -10.30 -21.02 13.17
N SER A 358 -9.69 -21.82 14.03
CA SER A 358 -9.96 -21.79 15.46
C SER A 358 -9.28 -20.61 16.16
N ASP A 359 -8.25 -20.00 15.59
CA ASP A 359 -7.52 -18.92 16.26
C ASP A 359 -8.32 -17.61 16.33
N PHE A 360 -8.28 -16.99 17.51
CA PHE A 360 -8.80 -15.64 17.71
C PHE A 360 -7.78 -14.70 18.36
N VAL A 361 -8.02 -13.40 18.24
CA VAL A 361 -7.31 -12.31 18.93
C VAL A 361 -8.27 -11.53 19.82
N TYR A 362 -7.75 -10.83 20.83
CA TYR A 362 -8.52 -9.96 21.72
C TYR A 362 -8.00 -8.52 21.61
N THR A 363 -8.69 -7.69 20.82
CA THR A 363 -8.18 -6.37 20.41
C THR A 363 -9.30 -5.38 20.14
N THR A 364 -8.98 -4.08 20.13
CA THR A 364 -9.88 -3.00 19.68
C THR A 364 -9.83 -2.80 18.17
N SER A 365 -8.75 -3.18 17.50
CA SER A 365 -8.55 -3.12 16.04
C SER A 365 -7.56 -4.19 15.53
N PRO A 366 -7.62 -4.58 14.23
CA PRO A 366 -8.63 -4.25 13.22
C PRO A 366 -10.01 -4.86 13.57
N ASP A 367 -11.09 -4.39 12.94
CA ASP A 367 -12.46 -4.86 13.20
C ASP A 367 -12.83 -6.11 12.39
N ASP A 368 -11.98 -7.13 12.45
CA ASP A 368 -12.24 -8.41 11.81
C ASP A 368 -13.39 -9.16 12.51
N GLN A 369 -14.19 -9.88 11.74
CA GLN A 369 -15.42 -10.53 12.19
C GLN A 369 -15.52 -11.92 11.58
N TRP A 370 -16.10 -12.88 12.32
CA TRP A 370 -16.48 -14.16 11.72
C TRP A 370 -17.69 -13.95 10.84
N LYS A 371 -17.67 -14.47 9.62
CA LYS A 371 -18.78 -14.41 8.68
C LYS A 371 -19.55 -15.73 8.68
N VAL A 372 -20.77 -15.71 9.20
CA VAL A 372 -21.69 -16.85 9.08
C VAL A 372 -22.24 -16.90 7.66
N THR A 373 -21.93 -17.97 6.93
CA THR A 373 -22.30 -18.12 5.51
C THR A 373 -23.52 -19.01 5.30
N GLU A 374 -23.97 -19.73 6.33
CA GLU A 374 -25.14 -20.59 6.28
C GLU A 374 -25.98 -20.40 7.54
N ALA A 375 -27.25 -20.04 7.37
CA ALA A 375 -28.19 -19.98 8.50
C ALA A 375 -28.45 -21.39 9.05
N GLY A 376 -28.55 -21.52 10.37
CA GLY A 376 -28.84 -22.80 11.01
C GLY A 376 -28.62 -22.78 12.51
N ARG A 377 -28.88 -23.93 13.13
CA ARG A 377 -28.64 -24.14 14.55
C ARG A 377 -27.19 -24.56 14.76
N TYR A 378 -26.47 -23.89 15.66
CA TYR A 378 -25.06 -24.14 15.94
C TYR A 378 -24.80 -24.34 17.43
N SER A 379 -23.73 -25.06 17.74
CA SER A 379 -23.04 -25.06 19.03
C SER A 379 -21.70 -24.35 18.83
N ILE A 380 -21.45 -23.28 19.57
CA ILE A 380 -20.21 -22.50 19.54
C ILE A 380 -19.55 -22.64 20.91
N THR A 381 -18.27 -22.96 20.93
CA THR A 381 -17.46 -23.00 22.16
C THR A 381 -16.21 -22.14 22.00
N PHE A 382 -15.98 -21.25 22.96
CA PHE A 382 -14.73 -20.52 23.13
C PHE A 382 -13.93 -21.16 24.26
N ASP A 383 -12.65 -21.42 23.98
CA ASP A 383 -11.63 -21.76 24.96
C ASP A 383 -10.71 -20.56 25.16
N LEU A 384 -10.88 -19.89 26.29
CA LEU A 384 -10.17 -18.67 26.64
C LEU A 384 -8.79 -18.94 27.25
N GLU A 385 -8.47 -20.20 27.59
CA GLU A 385 -7.14 -20.62 28.02
C GLU A 385 -6.25 -20.85 26.80
N ASN A 386 -6.80 -21.51 25.77
CA ASN A 386 -6.08 -21.86 24.55
C ASN A 386 -6.27 -20.88 23.39
N TRP A 387 -7.12 -19.87 23.56
CA TRP A 387 -7.43 -18.85 22.54
C TRP A 387 -8.04 -19.42 21.26
N THR A 388 -8.94 -20.40 21.42
CA THR A 388 -9.58 -21.09 20.30
C THR A 388 -11.10 -20.98 20.32
N ILE A 389 -11.71 -20.89 19.13
CA ILE A 389 -13.14 -21.08 18.91
C ILE A 389 -13.39 -22.40 18.16
N SER A 390 -14.42 -23.13 18.55
CA SER A 390 -14.94 -24.30 17.82
C SER A 390 -16.42 -24.12 17.53
N VAL A 391 -16.87 -24.49 16.34
CA VAL A 391 -18.28 -24.39 15.91
C VAL A 391 -18.74 -25.72 15.33
N LYS A 392 -19.92 -26.17 15.75
CA LYS A 392 -20.59 -27.39 15.26
C LYS A 392 -22.01 -27.06 14.80
N SER A 393 -22.39 -27.50 13.59
CA SER A 393 -23.78 -27.43 13.16
C SER A 393 -24.63 -28.49 13.86
N LEU A 394 -25.82 -28.09 14.29
CA LEU A 394 -26.84 -28.90 14.96
C LEU A 394 -28.11 -29.10 14.10
N SER A 395 -28.16 -28.51 12.91
CA SER A 395 -29.25 -28.76 11.95
C SER A 395 -29.09 -30.14 11.32
N GLU A 396 -30.16 -30.96 11.34
CA GLU A 396 -30.20 -32.22 10.59
C GLU A 396 -30.07 -31.93 9.09
N ASN A 397 -29.02 -32.43 8.45
CA ASN A 397 -28.81 -32.30 7.01
C ASN A 397 -29.93 -33.03 6.23
N PRO A 398 -30.77 -32.36 5.43
CA PRO A 398 -31.63 -33.03 4.48
C PRO A 398 -30.84 -33.30 3.20
N GLY A 399 -29.86 -34.22 3.26
CA GLY A 399 -29.12 -34.69 2.09
C GLY A 399 -27.62 -34.86 2.31
N GLY A 400 -27.25 -35.95 2.98
CA GLY A 400 -25.86 -36.40 3.08
C GLY A 400 -25.60 -37.02 4.44
N ASP A 401 -25.33 -38.32 4.46
CA ASP A 401 -24.88 -39.06 5.64
C ASP A 401 -23.52 -38.51 6.14
N THR A 402 -23.52 -37.40 6.86
CA THR A 402 -22.43 -37.01 7.75
C THR A 402 -22.93 -37.09 9.18
N PRO A 403 -22.52 -38.12 9.95
CA PRO A 403 -22.79 -38.16 11.38
C PRO A 403 -22.17 -36.93 12.05
N GLY A 404 -22.92 -36.29 12.94
CA GLY A 404 -22.36 -35.34 13.91
C GLY A 404 -21.28 -36.03 14.76
N ASP A 405 -20.42 -35.25 15.44
CA ASP A 405 -19.19 -35.71 16.14
C ASP A 405 -19.29 -36.87 17.15
N ASP A 406 -20.45 -37.50 17.31
CA ASP A 406 -20.56 -38.75 18.04
C ASP A 406 -20.15 -39.90 17.07
N GLU A 407 -18.83 -40.04 16.93
CA GLU A 407 -18.08 -41.09 16.22
C GLU A 407 -18.18 -41.08 14.67
N LYS A 408 -17.46 -40.14 14.02
CA LYS A 408 -17.01 -40.40 12.64
C LYS A 408 -16.19 -41.70 12.63
N ALA A 409 -16.60 -42.68 11.82
CA ALA A 409 -15.85 -43.91 11.65
C ALA A 409 -14.41 -43.59 11.19
N PRO A 410 -13.38 -44.30 11.68
CA PRO A 410 -12.01 -44.12 11.20
C PRO A 410 -11.92 -44.32 9.68
N LEU A 411 -11.13 -43.50 8.99
CA LEU A 411 -10.81 -43.75 7.58
C LEU A 411 -9.78 -44.88 7.47
N GLU A 412 -10.26 -46.05 7.05
CA GLU A 412 -9.43 -47.23 6.82
C GLU A 412 -8.71 -47.12 5.46
N THR A 413 -7.38 -47.17 5.47
CA THR A 413 -6.57 -47.23 4.25
C THR A 413 -5.20 -47.84 4.54
N GLU A 414 -4.57 -48.44 3.53
CA GLU A 414 -3.17 -48.87 3.60
C GLU A 414 -2.21 -47.77 3.13
N THR A 415 -2.73 -46.74 2.46
CA THR A 415 -1.94 -45.69 1.82
C THR A 415 -2.54 -44.30 2.04
N LEU A 416 -1.66 -43.31 2.18
CA LEU A 416 -2.02 -41.90 2.20
C LEU A 416 -0.94 -41.11 1.46
N TYR A 417 -1.37 -40.19 0.60
CA TYR A 417 -0.49 -39.40 -0.24
C TYR A 417 -0.84 -37.92 -0.16
N MET A 418 0.18 -37.07 -0.04
CA MET A 418 0.05 -35.62 -0.26
C MET A 418 0.32 -35.29 -1.73
N ILE A 419 -0.43 -34.30 -2.23
CA ILE A 419 -0.30 -33.73 -3.57
C ILE A 419 -0.45 -32.20 -3.50
N GLY A 420 0.36 -31.48 -4.27
CA GLY A 420 0.38 -30.03 -4.26
C GLY A 420 1.74 -29.46 -4.64
N ASP A 421 1.80 -28.21 -5.10
CA ASP A 421 3.05 -27.51 -5.41
C ASP A 421 3.90 -27.20 -4.18
N ALA A 422 3.31 -27.22 -2.98
CA ALA A 422 4.04 -27.24 -1.72
C ALA A 422 4.81 -28.56 -1.50
N THR A 423 4.34 -29.66 -2.08
CA THR A 423 4.91 -31.01 -1.85
C THR A 423 6.01 -31.34 -2.86
N PRO A 424 6.98 -32.21 -2.55
CA PRO A 424 8.02 -32.63 -3.52
C PRO A 424 7.47 -33.18 -4.84
N GLY A 425 6.28 -33.78 -4.76
CA GLY A 425 5.57 -34.37 -5.89
C GLY A 425 4.94 -33.38 -6.87
N GLY A 426 4.70 -32.15 -6.44
CA GLY A 426 3.89 -31.19 -7.18
C GLY A 426 2.44 -31.65 -7.39
N TRP A 427 1.77 -31.05 -8.37
CA TRP A 427 0.44 -31.45 -8.84
C TRP A 427 0.49 -32.64 -9.83
N SER A 428 1.23 -33.70 -9.49
CA SER A 428 1.39 -34.88 -10.32
C SER A 428 0.86 -36.15 -9.64
N MET A 429 -0.17 -36.77 -10.22
CA MET A 429 -0.71 -38.05 -9.75
C MET A 429 0.27 -39.23 -9.95
N ASP A 430 1.27 -39.07 -10.82
CA ASP A 430 2.31 -40.06 -11.06
C ASP A 430 3.49 -39.93 -10.08
N ASN A 431 3.57 -38.82 -9.34
CA ASN A 431 4.69 -38.50 -8.45
C ASN A 431 4.21 -38.02 -7.08
N LEU A 432 3.26 -38.73 -6.50
CA LEU A 432 2.67 -38.38 -5.21
C LEU A 432 3.65 -38.50 -4.04
N THR A 433 3.49 -37.65 -3.03
CA THR A 433 4.32 -37.69 -1.81
C THR A 433 3.69 -38.65 -0.81
N ALA A 434 4.23 -39.86 -0.70
CA ALA A 434 3.68 -40.91 0.17
C ALA A 434 3.99 -40.67 1.66
N LEU A 435 3.00 -40.88 2.52
CA LEU A 435 3.16 -40.92 3.97
C LEU A 435 3.37 -42.35 4.44
N THR A 436 4.09 -42.50 5.56
CA THR A 436 4.37 -43.80 6.18
C THR A 436 3.36 -44.04 7.31
N PRO A 437 2.61 -45.16 7.32
CA PRO A 437 1.76 -45.50 8.45
C PRO A 437 2.61 -45.81 9.70
N ASP A 438 2.11 -45.40 10.87
CA ASP A 438 2.72 -45.75 12.15
C ASP A 438 2.57 -47.26 12.42
N ALA A 439 3.64 -47.88 12.95
CA ALA A 439 3.66 -49.33 13.16
C ALA A 439 2.78 -49.79 14.33
N SER A 440 2.43 -48.88 15.24
CA SER A 440 1.63 -49.15 16.44
C SER A 440 0.18 -48.69 16.32
N ASP A 441 -0.11 -47.72 15.43
CA ASP A 441 -1.45 -47.23 15.14
C ASP A 441 -1.65 -47.07 13.62
N PRO A 442 -2.36 -47.99 12.93
CA PRO A 442 -2.54 -47.94 11.47
C PRO A 442 -3.37 -46.74 10.99
N TYR A 443 -3.98 -45.97 11.88
CA TYR A 443 -4.70 -44.74 11.52
C TYR A 443 -3.81 -43.49 11.51
N VAL A 444 -2.56 -43.62 11.94
CA VAL A 444 -1.61 -42.50 11.99
C VAL A 444 -0.65 -42.63 10.81
N PHE A 445 -0.54 -41.58 10.01
CA PHE A 445 0.36 -41.51 8.86
C PHE A 445 1.28 -40.31 9.00
N THR A 446 2.58 -40.53 8.90
CA THR A 446 3.58 -39.48 9.07
C THR A 446 4.49 -39.37 7.86
N TRP A 447 4.87 -38.15 7.52
CA TRP A 447 5.92 -37.85 6.56
C TRP A 447 6.84 -36.76 7.08
N GLU A 448 8.13 -36.91 6.82
CA GLU A 448 9.14 -35.87 7.09
C GLU A 448 9.84 -35.48 5.80
N GLY A 449 9.97 -34.18 5.56
CA GLY A 449 10.69 -33.65 4.42
C GLY A 449 10.47 -32.15 4.23
N ASN A 450 10.93 -31.63 3.11
CA ASN A 450 10.84 -30.20 2.82
C ASN A 450 9.52 -29.88 2.11
N LEU A 451 8.79 -28.90 2.63
CA LEU A 451 7.67 -28.27 1.94
C LEU A 451 8.11 -26.91 1.39
N ASN A 452 7.65 -26.58 0.19
CA ASN A 452 7.75 -25.22 -0.38
C ASN A 452 6.53 -24.40 0.06
N THR A 453 6.63 -23.07 -0.10
CA THR A 453 5.42 -22.25 -0.10
C THR A 453 4.52 -22.67 -1.27
N GLY A 454 3.22 -22.79 -1.03
CA GLY A 454 2.28 -23.33 -2.01
C GLY A 454 1.05 -23.93 -1.35
N GLU A 455 0.33 -24.77 -2.09
CA GLU A 455 -0.89 -25.43 -1.64
C GLU A 455 -0.71 -26.95 -1.62
N MET A 456 -1.46 -27.63 -0.75
CA MET A 456 -1.56 -29.10 -0.76
C MET A 456 -2.92 -29.62 -0.30
N LYS A 457 -3.20 -30.86 -0.71
CA LYS A 457 -4.27 -31.72 -0.19
C LYS A 457 -3.77 -33.16 -0.16
N ALA A 458 -4.54 -34.09 0.38
CA ALA A 458 -4.14 -35.50 0.44
C ALA A 458 -5.21 -36.44 -0.14
N CYS A 459 -4.82 -37.64 -0.58
CA CYS A 459 -5.75 -38.67 -1.03
C CYS A 459 -5.34 -40.05 -0.51
N LEU A 460 -6.34 -40.88 -0.23
CA LEU A 460 -6.11 -42.26 0.25
C LEU A 460 -5.76 -43.19 -0.91
N GLN A 461 -6.48 -43.03 -2.02
CA GLN A 461 -6.42 -43.93 -3.18
C GLN A 461 -6.39 -43.09 -4.46
N PRO A 462 -5.20 -42.79 -4.99
CA PRO A 462 -5.09 -42.05 -6.25
C PRO A 462 -5.64 -42.90 -7.41
N ASP A 463 -6.45 -42.29 -8.27
CA ASP A 463 -7.08 -42.96 -9.42
C ASP A 463 -6.40 -42.63 -10.76
N GLY A 464 -5.24 -41.96 -10.71
CA GLY A 464 -4.54 -41.42 -11.89
C GLY A 464 -5.20 -40.15 -12.46
N THR A 465 -6.27 -39.65 -11.84
CA THR A 465 -7.00 -38.43 -12.18
C THR A 465 -7.23 -37.60 -10.91
N PHE A 466 -7.91 -36.45 -11.03
CA PHE A 466 -8.33 -35.63 -9.89
C PHE A 466 -9.78 -35.89 -9.47
N SER A 467 -10.34 -37.06 -9.81
CA SER A 467 -11.74 -37.41 -9.57
C SER A 467 -11.96 -38.23 -8.28
N CYS A 468 -10.88 -38.66 -7.63
CA CYS A 468 -10.91 -39.31 -6.32
C CYS A 468 -11.33 -38.29 -5.24
N PRO A 469 -11.91 -38.75 -4.11
CA PRO A 469 -12.08 -37.88 -2.96
C PRO A 469 -10.73 -37.48 -2.35
N PHE A 470 -10.67 -36.31 -1.72
CA PHE A 470 -9.47 -35.76 -1.10
C PHE A 470 -9.72 -35.46 0.38
N LEU A 471 -8.66 -35.59 1.17
CA LEU A 471 -8.54 -34.98 2.48
C LEU A 471 -8.11 -33.54 2.26
N HIS A 472 -8.87 -32.61 2.83
CA HIS A 472 -8.64 -31.18 2.71
C HIS A 472 -9.14 -30.45 3.97
N PRO A 473 -8.71 -29.20 4.20
CA PRO A 473 -9.24 -28.41 5.31
C PRO A 473 -10.73 -28.12 5.13
N LEU A 474 -11.35 -27.66 6.21
CA LEU A 474 -12.74 -27.16 6.19
C LEU A 474 -12.87 -25.89 5.33
N SER A 475 -11.81 -25.08 5.29
CA SER A 475 -11.75 -23.80 4.59
C SER A 475 -10.57 -23.75 3.61
N ALA A 476 -10.78 -23.19 2.42
CA ALA A 476 -9.71 -23.01 1.45
C ALA A 476 -8.66 -22.04 2.00
N GLY A 477 -7.38 -22.42 1.89
CA GLY A 477 -6.26 -21.60 2.34
C GLY A 477 -5.93 -21.73 3.83
N CYS A 478 -6.46 -22.75 4.53
CA CYS A 478 -6.05 -23.05 5.92
C CYS A 478 -4.51 -23.14 6.01
N VAL A 479 -3.94 -22.30 6.87
CA VAL A 479 -2.49 -22.05 6.89
C VAL A 479 -1.74 -23.18 7.59
N ILE A 480 -0.59 -23.54 7.01
CA ILE A 480 0.45 -24.32 7.67
C ILE A 480 1.74 -23.50 7.63
N ASP A 481 2.31 -23.27 8.81
CA ASP A 481 3.56 -22.51 8.98
C ASP A 481 4.43 -23.09 10.09
N ALA A 482 5.46 -22.33 10.52
CA ALA A 482 6.40 -22.76 11.56
C ALA A 482 5.73 -23.10 12.90
N ASN A 483 4.52 -22.59 13.17
CA ASN A 483 3.74 -22.83 14.38
C ASN A 483 2.80 -24.04 14.26
N GLY A 484 2.69 -24.66 13.09
CA GLY A 484 1.86 -25.85 12.84
C GLY A 484 0.70 -25.58 11.89
N VAL A 485 -0.42 -26.29 12.09
CA VAL A 485 -1.65 -26.13 11.28
C VAL A 485 -2.64 -25.22 12.01
N ALA A 486 -3.17 -24.21 11.32
CA ALA A 486 -4.12 -23.24 11.89
C ALA A 486 -5.46 -23.85 12.33
N SER A 487 -5.91 -24.92 11.64
CA SER A 487 -7.03 -25.76 12.08
C SER A 487 -6.72 -27.22 11.76
N PRO A 488 -6.69 -28.10 12.78
CA PRO A 488 -6.27 -29.48 12.61
C PRO A 488 -7.36 -30.34 11.94
N GLU A 489 -8.63 -29.94 11.92
CA GLU A 489 -9.69 -30.75 11.36
C GLU A 489 -9.63 -30.85 9.83
N PHE A 490 -9.93 -32.03 9.31
CA PHE A 490 -10.08 -32.22 7.86
C PHE A 490 -11.41 -32.88 7.49
N VAL A 491 -11.78 -32.72 6.22
CA VAL A 491 -12.91 -33.42 5.59
C VAL A 491 -12.38 -34.36 4.52
N TYR A 492 -13.10 -35.44 4.23
CA TYR A 492 -12.80 -36.38 3.16
C TYR A 492 -14.01 -36.52 2.22
N ASP A 493 -14.00 -35.79 1.11
CA ASP A 493 -15.08 -35.82 0.12
C ASP A 493 -14.58 -35.41 -1.29
N LYS A 494 -15.50 -35.17 -2.23
CA LYS A 494 -15.22 -34.74 -3.61
C LYS A 494 -15.57 -33.27 -3.86
N ASP A 495 -15.39 -32.41 -2.85
CA ASP A 495 -15.82 -31.02 -2.86
C ASP A 495 -15.47 -30.31 -4.18
N SER A 496 -16.49 -29.77 -4.85
CA SER A 496 -16.29 -29.00 -6.09
C SER A 496 -15.62 -27.66 -5.88
N SER A 497 -15.60 -27.14 -4.64
CA SER A 497 -14.88 -25.92 -4.26
C SER A 497 -13.38 -26.13 -4.07
N ASP A 498 -12.94 -27.40 -4.01
CA ASP A 498 -11.53 -27.81 -3.99
C ASP A 498 -10.63 -27.09 -2.95
N PRO A 499 -11.00 -27.07 -1.66
CA PRO A 499 -10.20 -26.43 -0.61
C PRO A 499 -8.85 -27.16 -0.43
N LYS A 500 -7.83 -26.39 -0.02
CA LYS A 500 -6.44 -26.85 0.15
C LYS A 500 -5.82 -26.16 1.35
N TRP A 501 -4.87 -26.83 2.00
CA TRP A 501 -3.97 -26.18 2.94
C TRP A 501 -2.99 -25.29 2.17
N LYS A 502 -2.61 -24.16 2.77
CA LYS A 502 -1.64 -23.21 2.21
C LYS A 502 -0.41 -23.14 3.11
N ILE A 503 0.73 -23.53 2.57
CA ILE A 503 2.02 -23.48 3.26
C ILE A 503 2.59 -22.09 3.02
N THR A 504 2.75 -21.32 4.09
CA THR A 504 3.23 -19.93 4.02
C THR A 504 4.72 -19.80 4.34
N SER A 505 5.29 -20.78 5.04
CA SER A 505 6.72 -20.84 5.37
C SER A 505 7.33 -22.12 4.78
N ALA A 506 8.23 -21.98 3.81
CA ALA A 506 9.01 -23.12 3.32
C ALA A 506 9.99 -23.59 4.39
N GLY A 507 10.21 -24.91 4.48
CA GLY A 507 11.06 -25.50 5.51
C GLY A 507 10.91 -27.01 5.58
N ARG A 508 11.61 -27.62 6.52
CA ARG A 508 11.49 -29.04 6.84
C ARG A 508 10.39 -29.27 7.87
N TYR A 509 9.43 -30.12 7.54
CA TYR A 509 8.28 -30.42 8.39
C TYR A 509 8.15 -31.92 8.66
N ARG A 510 7.55 -32.24 9.80
CA ARG A 510 6.85 -33.51 10.05
C ARG A 510 5.35 -33.25 9.90
N ILE A 511 4.71 -33.91 8.94
CA ILE A 511 3.26 -33.89 8.75
C ILE A 511 2.68 -35.20 9.27
N THR A 512 1.66 -35.12 10.13
CA THR A 512 0.99 -36.28 10.71
C THR A 512 -0.51 -36.18 10.47
N PHE A 513 -1.09 -37.17 9.81
CA PHE A 513 -2.53 -37.35 9.71
C PHE A 513 -2.98 -38.42 10.70
N ASN A 514 -4.03 -38.15 11.46
CA ASN A 514 -4.74 -39.11 12.29
C ASN A 514 -6.13 -39.36 11.71
N LEU A 515 -6.27 -40.47 10.99
CA LEU A 515 -7.48 -40.86 10.27
C LEU A 515 -8.62 -41.35 11.18
N LYS A 516 -8.31 -41.62 12.45
CA LYS A 516 -9.30 -41.97 13.48
C LYS A 516 -9.84 -40.72 14.18
N LYS A 517 -8.99 -39.73 14.41
CA LYS A 517 -9.36 -38.44 15.02
C LYS A 517 -9.83 -37.40 14.00
N TRP A 518 -9.62 -37.65 12.71
CA TRP A 518 -9.90 -36.71 11.63
C TRP A 518 -9.10 -35.41 11.72
N THR A 519 -7.84 -35.53 12.16
CA THR A 519 -6.94 -34.39 12.36
C THR A 519 -5.64 -34.48 11.56
N ILE A 520 -5.10 -33.33 11.19
CA ILE A 520 -3.75 -33.14 10.66
C ILE A 520 -2.94 -32.29 11.65
N GLU A 521 -1.67 -32.63 11.80
CA GLU A 521 -0.67 -31.89 12.56
C GLU A 521 0.55 -31.62 11.67
N ALA A 522 1.21 -30.48 11.90
CA ALA A 522 2.45 -30.11 11.26
C ALA A 522 3.43 -29.60 12.33
N GLU A 523 4.66 -30.10 12.29
CA GLU A 523 5.74 -29.68 13.19
C GLU A 523 6.92 -29.22 12.32
N CYS A 524 7.32 -27.96 12.46
CA CYS A 524 8.52 -27.44 11.83
C CYS A 524 9.76 -28.00 12.52
N LEU A 525 10.74 -28.50 11.75
CA LEU A 525 11.94 -29.18 12.24
C LEU A 525 13.23 -28.36 12.05
N ASP A 526 13.12 -27.13 11.56
CA ASP A 526 14.24 -26.22 11.26
C ASP A 526 14.62 -25.30 12.44
#